data_AF-A0A435G3B3-F1
#
_entry.id   AF-A0A435G3B3-F1
#
_cell.length_a   1.000
_cell.length_b   1.000
_cell.length_c   1.000
_cell.angle_alpha   90.00
_cell.angle_beta   90.00
_cell.angle_gamma   90.00
#
_symmetry.space_group_name_H-M   'P 1'
#
loop_
_entity.id
_entity.type
_entity.pdbx_description
1 polymer ?
#
loop_
_entity_poly.entity_id
_entity_poly.type
_entity_poly.pdbx_seq_one_letter_code
_entity_poly.pdbx_strand_id
1 'polypeptide(L)'
;MARRDIFGSVLGPATAVADAKDVSGYAVRGASRSIMQSFEELSKSSVVDLDPAFVDTSFVSDRLDEDDEAYQELLAAIRERGQDSPILVRPHPELSGRFQTVFGHRRVKVARQLGRPVRAVVKKMGDEDHVIAQGQENAARANLSFIERTLFADRILKRGHTPDTVKSALALDDTTFSKMRSVTSNIPEPVIVAIGAAKTVGRDRWW
;
A
#
# COMPACT_ATOMS: atom_id res chain seq x y z
N MET A 1 -9.74 -30.08 -65.73
CA MET A 1 -9.75 -28.66 -65.32
C MET A 1 -9.54 -28.57 -63.80
N ALA A 2 -8.27 -28.56 -63.40
CA ALA A 2 -7.86 -28.41 -62.00
C ALA A 2 -7.87 -26.92 -61.58
N ARG A 3 -8.41 -26.62 -60.41
CA ARG A 3 -8.20 -25.35 -59.68
C ARG A 3 -7.44 -25.76 -58.41
N ARG A 4 -6.10 -25.60 -58.30
CA ARG A 4 -5.30 -24.37 -58.05
C ARG A 4 -5.98 -23.47 -57.00
N ASP A 5 -5.38 -23.04 -55.89
CA ASP A 5 -4.07 -23.22 -55.27
C ASP A 5 -4.28 -22.79 -53.79
N ILE A 6 -3.76 -23.54 -52.81
CA ILE A 6 -4.06 -23.39 -51.36
C ILE A 6 -3.08 -22.46 -50.63
N PHE A 7 -2.08 -21.88 -51.30
CA PHE A 7 -1.10 -21.00 -50.63
C PHE A 7 -0.72 -19.82 -51.52
N GLY A 8 -1.21 -18.63 -51.18
CA GLY A 8 -0.96 -17.43 -51.96
C GLY A 8 -1.32 -16.13 -51.25
N SER A 9 -0.77 -15.89 -50.06
CA SER A 9 -0.46 -14.55 -49.55
C SER A 9 0.16 -14.62 -48.15
N VAL A 10 1.45 -14.94 -48.11
CA VAL A 10 2.34 -14.66 -46.97
C VAL A 10 3.55 -13.89 -47.54
N LEU A 11 3.92 -12.78 -46.87
CA LEU A 11 5.02 -11.80 -47.10
C LEU A 11 4.70 -10.68 -48.11
N GLY A 12 4.67 -9.37 -47.83
CA GLY A 12 4.95 -8.47 -46.66
C GLY A 12 4.58 -7.01 -47.08
N PRO A 13 4.96 -5.89 -46.39
CA PRO A 13 5.83 -5.73 -45.22
C PRO A 13 5.10 -5.20 -43.95
N ALA A 14 5.83 -5.22 -42.85
CA ALA A 14 5.46 -4.68 -41.54
C ALA A 14 5.46 -3.13 -41.48
N THR A 15 4.93 -2.62 -40.36
CA THR A 15 4.76 -1.21 -39.89
C THR A 15 3.40 -0.60 -40.23
N ALA A 16 2.62 0.00 -39.32
CA ALA A 16 2.84 0.41 -37.94
C ALA A 16 1.55 0.17 -37.12
N VAL A 17 1.66 -0.59 -36.02
CA VAL A 17 0.62 -0.59 -34.99
C VAL A 17 0.89 0.64 -34.14
N ALA A 18 0.00 1.62 -34.22
CA ALA A 18 0.09 2.85 -33.45
C ALA A 18 0.14 2.52 -31.95
N ASP A 19 1.18 3.03 -31.29
CA ASP A 19 1.33 3.09 -29.85
C ASP A 19 0.08 3.74 -29.22
N ALA A 20 -0.83 2.91 -28.72
CA ALA A 20 -1.71 3.31 -27.64
C ALA A 20 -0.85 3.35 -26.37
N LYS A 21 -0.13 4.47 -26.19
CA LYS A 21 0.67 4.73 -25.00
C LYS A 21 -0.18 4.48 -23.77
N ASP A 22 0.26 3.55 -22.93
CA ASP A 22 -0.18 3.38 -21.56
C ASP A 22 0.25 4.61 -20.75
N VAL A 23 -0.53 5.68 -20.84
CA VAL A 23 -0.27 6.97 -20.16
C VAL A 23 -0.69 6.93 -18.68
N SER A 24 -1.39 5.87 -18.25
CA SER A 24 -1.99 5.78 -16.91
C SER A 24 -1.01 5.31 -15.84
N GLY A 25 -0.07 4.42 -16.19
CA GLY A 25 0.91 3.88 -15.25
C GLY A 25 1.98 4.87 -14.74
N TYR A 26 2.19 5.99 -15.45
CA TYR A 26 3.25 6.95 -15.11
C TYR A 26 2.84 7.98 -14.05
N ALA A 27 1.57 8.38 -14.01
CA ALA A 27 1.09 9.42 -13.10
C ALA A 27 0.93 8.93 -11.65
N VAL A 28 0.40 7.72 -11.44
CA VAL A 28 0.05 7.21 -10.10
C VAL A 28 1.29 6.81 -9.28
N ARG A 29 2.35 6.32 -9.94
CA ARG A 29 3.64 6.07 -9.27
C ARG A 29 4.36 7.38 -8.87
N GLY A 30 3.93 8.53 -9.40
CA GLY A 30 4.52 9.84 -9.13
C GLY A 30 4.19 10.37 -7.74
N ALA A 31 2.95 10.22 -7.27
CA ALA A 31 2.50 10.78 -5.99
C ALA A 31 3.16 10.10 -4.77
N SER A 32 3.27 8.76 -4.74
CA SER A 32 4.00 8.06 -3.68
C SER A 32 5.48 8.42 -3.67
N ARG A 33 6.11 8.48 -4.86
CA ARG A 33 7.52 8.86 -4.98
C ARG A 33 7.73 10.29 -4.54
N SER A 34 6.84 11.19 -4.91
CA SER A 34 6.87 12.58 -4.44
C SER A 34 6.72 12.65 -2.92
N ILE A 35 5.79 11.89 -2.30
CA ILE A 35 5.65 11.85 -0.84
C ILE A 35 6.90 11.26 -0.18
N MET A 36 7.47 10.18 -0.71
CA MET A 36 8.69 9.56 -0.19
C MET A 36 9.93 10.45 -0.39
N GLN A 37 10.06 11.13 -1.53
CA GLN A 37 11.12 12.09 -1.82
C GLN A 37 11.01 13.31 -0.91
N SER A 38 9.80 13.88 -0.78
CA SER A 38 9.55 14.96 0.18
C SER A 38 9.79 14.50 1.62
N PHE A 39 9.48 13.25 1.97
CA PHE A 39 9.82 12.71 3.28
C PHE A 39 11.34 12.62 3.47
N GLU A 40 12.08 12.16 2.45
CA GLU A 40 13.53 12.10 2.51
C GLU A 40 14.15 13.50 2.69
N GLU A 41 13.65 14.50 1.97
CA GLU A 41 14.03 15.90 2.11
C GLU A 41 13.68 16.48 3.49
N LEU A 42 12.46 16.21 3.98
CA LEU A 42 12.02 16.66 5.30
C LEU A 42 12.79 15.95 6.43
N SER A 43 13.16 14.69 6.25
CA SER A 43 13.96 13.93 7.21
C SER A 43 15.38 14.48 7.35
N LYS A 44 15.90 15.18 6.33
CA LYS A 44 17.19 15.87 6.38
C LYS A 44 17.13 17.19 7.15
N SER A 45 15.93 17.75 7.39
CA SER A 45 15.76 19.11 7.91
C SER A 45 14.86 19.25 9.15
N SER A 46 13.99 18.27 9.45
CA SER A 46 12.95 18.40 10.50
C SER A 46 12.54 17.05 11.12
N VAL A 47 13.45 16.45 11.89
CA VAL A 47 13.14 15.28 12.74
C VAL A 47 12.88 15.75 14.16
N VAL A 48 11.77 15.30 14.74
CA VAL A 48 11.38 15.55 16.13
C VAL A 48 11.27 14.25 16.90
N ASP A 49 11.52 14.29 18.20
CA ASP A 49 11.28 13.17 19.10
C ASP A 49 9.86 13.26 19.65
N LEU A 50 9.07 12.21 19.43
CA LEU A 50 7.71 12.11 19.94
C LEU A 50 7.63 11.02 21.00
N ASP A 51 6.85 11.28 22.05
CA ASP A 51 6.48 10.22 22.98
C ASP A 51 5.49 9.27 22.26
N PRO A 52 5.81 7.96 22.16
CA PRO A 52 4.94 6.98 21.50
C PRO A 52 3.55 6.84 22.12
N ALA A 53 3.30 7.38 23.32
CA ALA A 53 1.97 7.45 23.92
C ALA A 53 1.01 8.41 23.19
N PHE A 54 1.55 9.43 22.50
CA PHE A 54 0.77 10.41 21.71
C PHE A 54 0.68 10.04 20.23
N VAL A 55 1.22 8.88 19.84
CA VAL A 55 1.23 8.40 18.46
C VAL A 55 0.25 7.22 18.32
N ASP A 56 -0.85 7.48 17.63
CA ASP A 56 -1.87 6.50 17.30
C ASP A 56 -1.48 5.74 16.02
N THR A 57 -1.74 4.43 16.01
CA THR A 57 -1.55 3.60 14.82
C THR A 57 -2.72 3.82 13.87
N SER A 58 -2.45 3.91 12.57
CA SER A 58 -3.53 3.95 11.59
C SER A 58 -4.27 2.61 11.54
N PHE A 59 -5.47 2.63 10.95
CA PHE A 59 -6.40 1.52 10.89
C PHE A 59 -5.92 0.30 10.09
N VAL A 60 -4.92 0.50 9.24
CA VAL A 60 -4.29 -0.60 8.52
C VAL A 60 -3.38 -1.27 9.54
N SER A 61 -3.90 -2.32 10.15
CA SER A 61 -3.08 -3.18 10.99
C SER A 61 -1.95 -3.71 10.13
N ASP A 62 -0.72 -3.39 10.52
CA ASP A 62 0.43 -4.21 10.17
C ASP A 62 0.05 -5.67 10.43
N ARG A 63 0.37 -6.53 9.46
CA ARG A 63 0.09 -7.97 9.44
C ARG A 63 0.12 -8.57 10.85
N LEU A 64 -0.97 -9.26 11.20
CA LEU A 64 -1.15 -9.92 12.47
C LEU A 64 -0.32 -11.21 12.63
N ASP A 65 0.28 -11.76 11.56
CA ASP A 65 0.74 -13.16 11.62
C ASP A 65 2.16 -13.46 11.10
N GLU A 66 2.97 -12.49 10.67
CA GLU A 66 4.32 -12.82 10.15
C GLU A 66 5.42 -11.87 10.70
N ASP A 67 6.33 -12.52 11.44
CA ASP A 67 7.64 -12.11 11.95
C ASP A 67 7.73 -11.59 13.39
N ASP A 68 7.51 -12.48 14.36
CA ASP A 68 8.11 -12.32 15.68
C ASP A 68 9.64 -12.16 15.57
N GLU A 69 10.31 -12.90 14.67
CA GLU A 69 11.77 -12.86 14.53
C GLU A 69 12.27 -11.50 13.98
N ALA A 70 11.75 -11.01 12.84
CA ALA A 70 12.13 -9.70 12.33
C ALA A 70 11.71 -8.55 13.25
N TYR A 71 10.63 -8.72 14.04
CA TYR A 71 10.28 -7.76 15.09
C TYR A 71 11.32 -7.78 16.22
N GLN A 72 11.74 -8.96 16.69
CA GLN A 72 12.80 -9.09 17.69
C GLN A 72 14.14 -8.53 17.20
N GLU A 73 14.50 -8.77 15.93
CA GLU A 73 15.70 -8.19 15.31
C GLU A 73 15.62 -6.66 15.29
N LEU A 74 14.50 -6.09 14.83
CA LEU A 74 14.30 -4.65 14.83
C LEU A 74 14.37 -4.07 16.24
N LEU A 75 13.80 -4.77 17.22
CA LEU A 75 13.82 -4.39 18.61
C LEU A 75 15.23 -4.42 19.20
N ALA A 76 16.02 -5.47 18.91
CA ALA A 76 17.41 -5.57 19.31
C ALA A 76 18.25 -4.46 18.67
N ALA A 77 18.08 -4.23 17.36
CA ALA A 77 18.78 -3.17 16.63
C ALA A 77 18.49 -1.78 17.21
N ILE A 78 17.21 -1.45 17.46
CA ILE A 78 16.82 -0.16 18.05
C ILE A 78 17.29 -0.03 19.50
N ARG A 79 17.33 -1.14 20.25
CA ARG A 79 17.87 -1.15 21.61
C ARG A 79 19.35 -0.79 21.63
N GLU A 80 20.14 -1.39 20.75
CA GLU A 80 21.60 -1.25 20.67
C GLU A 80 22.05 0.06 20.01
N ARG A 81 21.49 0.38 18.84
CA ARG A 81 21.98 1.47 17.97
C ARG A 81 21.06 2.69 17.94
N GLY A 82 19.84 2.55 18.48
CA GLY A 82 18.82 3.57 18.37
C GLY A 82 18.03 3.50 17.06
N GLN A 83 17.21 4.52 16.81
CA GLN A 83 16.38 4.57 15.61
C GLN A 83 17.09 5.30 14.46
N ASP A 84 17.59 4.54 13.48
CA ASP A 84 18.32 5.08 12.33
C ASP A 84 17.42 5.92 11.40
N SER A 85 16.23 5.41 11.07
CA SER A 85 15.28 6.08 10.16
C SER A 85 14.05 6.60 10.91
N PRO A 86 13.65 7.88 10.74
CA PRO A 86 12.47 8.42 11.39
C PRO A 86 11.18 7.78 10.86
N ILE A 87 10.10 7.86 11.64
CA ILE A 87 8.75 7.53 11.19
C ILE A 87 8.11 8.75 10.50
N LEU A 88 7.08 8.53 9.69
CA LEU A 88 6.26 9.62 9.17
C LEU A 88 4.93 9.64 9.92
N VAL A 89 4.58 10.79 10.48
CA VAL A 89 3.31 11.01 11.17
C VAL A 89 2.60 12.24 10.63
N ARG A 90 1.30 12.28 10.84
CA ARG A 90 0.45 13.46 10.62
C ARG A 90 -0.20 13.87 11.94
N PRO A 91 -0.60 15.13 12.11
CA PRO A 91 -1.52 15.50 13.19
C PRO A 91 -2.82 14.69 13.09
N HIS A 92 -3.35 14.24 14.23
CA HIS A 92 -4.61 13.51 14.29
C HIS A 92 -5.76 14.43 13.88
N PRO A 93 -6.66 14.01 12.97
CA PRO A 93 -7.75 14.88 12.49
C PRO A 93 -8.75 15.26 13.59
N GLU A 94 -9.04 14.33 14.51
CA GLU A 94 -10.05 14.53 15.56
C GLU A 94 -9.49 14.90 16.94
N LEU A 95 -8.21 14.60 17.22
CA LEU A 95 -7.63 14.70 18.57
C LEU A 95 -6.45 15.67 18.56
N SER A 96 -6.68 16.87 19.11
CA SER A 96 -5.62 17.88 19.22
C SER A 96 -4.47 17.37 20.10
N GLY A 97 -3.23 17.64 19.68
CA GLY A 97 -2.02 17.21 20.38
C GLY A 97 -1.63 15.75 20.17
N ARG A 98 -2.39 14.99 19.38
CA ARG A 98 -2.05 13.62 19.00
C ARG A 98 -1.59 13.53 17.55
N PHE A 99 -0.84 12.48 17.27
CA PHE A 99 -0.31 12.17 15.95
C PHE A 99 -0.82 10.82 15.49
N GLN A 100 -1.02 10.68 14.20
CA GLN A 100 -1.37 9.42 13.56
C GLN A 100 -0.22 8.96 12.67
N THR A 101 0.11 7.68 12.79
CA THR A 101 1.20 7.07 12.02
C THR A 101 0.80 6.94 10.55
N VAL A 102 1.66 7.42 9.66
CA VAL A 102 1.57 7.21 8.22
C VAL A 102 2.42 5.99 7.84
N PHE A 103 3.70 6.00 8.25
CA PHE A 103 4.65 4.91 8.02
C PHE A 103 5.48 4.62 9.27
N GLY A 104 5.94 3.37 9.42
CA GLY A 104 6.83 2.97 10.51
C GLY A 104 6.13 2.47 11.78
N HIS A 105 4.94 1.88 11.64
CA HIS A 105 4.14 1.31 12.73
C HIS A 105 4.94 0.36 13.65
N ARG A 106 5.75 -0.57 13.10
CA ARG A 106 6.64 -1.44 13.90
C ARG A 106 7.61 -0.65 14.78
N ARG A 107 8.17 0.47 14.29
CA ARG A 107 9.10 1.32 15.07
C ARG A 107 8.39 2.02 16.24
N VAL A 108 7.14 2.46 16.05
CA VAL A 108 6.32 3.00 17.14
C VAL A 108 6.08 1.94 18.22
N LYS A 109 5.76 0.71 17.82
CA LYS A 109 5.59 -0.42 18.77
C LYS A 109 6.87 -0.70 19.55
N VAL A 110 8.02 -0.79 18.86
CA VAL A 110 9.33 -1.00 19.51
C VAL A 110 9.68 0.14 20.46
N ALA A 111 9.52 1.40 20.04
CA ALA A 111 9.79 2.56 20.89
C ALA A 111 8.93 2.55 22.16
N ARG A 112 7.64 2.19 22.02
CA ARG A 112 6.72 2.01 23.15
C ARG A 112 7.18 0.88 24.08
N GLN A 113 7.60 -0.26 23.54
CA GLN A 113 8.10 -1.38 24.34
C GLN A 113 9.41 -1.07 25.07
N LEU A 114 10.29 -0.25 24.46
CA LEU A 114 11.55 0.18 25.06
C LEU A 114 11.39 1.37 26.01
N GLY A 115 10.20 2.01 26.07
CA GLY A 115 9.97 3.22 26.85
C GLY A 115 10.82 4.41 26.37
N ARG A 116 11.07 4.49 25.07
CA ARG A 116 11.91 5.54 24.44
C ARG A 116 11.09 6.42 23.50
N PRO A 117 11.47 7.69 23.32
CA PRO A 117 10.86 8.52 22.28
C PRO A 117 11.13 7.93 20.89
N VAL A 118 10.20 8.17 19.97
CA VAL A 118 10.29 7.78 18.57
C VAL A 118 10.66 9.00 17.72
N ARG A 119 11.70 8.87 16.90
CA ARG A 119 12.12 9.89 15.94
C ARG A 119 11.10 9.94 14.81
N ALA A 120 10.50 11.10 14.56
CA ALA A 120 9.41 11.28 13.63
C ALA A 120 9.59 12.54 12.78
N VAL A 121 9.04 12.50 11.57
CA VAL A 121 8.80 13.67 10.72
C VAL A 121 7.30 13.93 10.74
N VAL A 122 6.90 15.15 11.09
CA VAL A 122 5.49 15.56 11.13
C VAL A 122 5.14 16.23 9.80
N LYS A 123 4.21 15.63 9.04
CA LYS A 123 3.70 16.20 7.79
C LYS A 123 2.19 16.39 7.89
N LYS A 124 1.72 17.60 7.59
CA LYS A 124 0.27 17.86 7.44
C LYS A 124 -0.20 17.17 6.15
N MET A 125 -1.20 16.31 6.27
CA MET A 125 -1.83 15.63 5.15
C MET A 125 -3.31 15.38 5.44
N GLY A 126 -4.12 15.34 4.37
CA GLY A 126 -5.54 14.99 4.47
C GLY A 126 -5.76 13.48 4.65
N ASP A 127 -7.00 13.11 4.93
CA ASP A 127 -7.38 11.71 5.15
C ASP A 127 -7.20 10.85 3.89
N GLU A 128 -7.54 11.39 2.72
CA GLU A 128 -7.35 10.66 1.45
C GLU A 128 -5.88 10.42 1.15
N ASP A 129 -5.02 11.44 1.28
CA ASP A 129 -3.58 11.32 1.07
C ASP A 129 -2.94 10.33 2.05
N HIS A 130 -3.43 10.31 3.29
CA HIS A 130 -2.95 9.38 4.31
C HIS A 130 -3.27 7.93 3.93
N VAL A 131 -4.51 7.66 3.49
CA VAL A 131 -4.93 6.34 3.02
C VAL A 131 -4.16 5.92 1.78
N ILE A 132 -3.96 6.82 0.82
CA ILE A 132 -3.20 6.56 -0.40
C ILE A 132 -1.75 6.20 -0.06
N ALA A 133 -1.09 7.04 0.75
CA ALA A 133 0.28 6.82 1.18
C ALA A 133 0.42 5.44 1.85
N GLN A 134 -0.47 5.12 2.78
CA GLN A 134 -0.44 3.87 3.51
C GLN A 134 -0.71 2.65 2.63
N GLY A 135 -1.69 2.72 1.74
CA GLY A 135 -1.98 1.64 0.79
C GLY A 135 -0.81 1.38 -0.16
N GLN A 136 -0.15 2.44 -0.63
CA GLN A 136 0.95 2.33 -1.59
C GLN A 136 2.19 1.71 -0.95
N GLU A 137 2.50 2.05 0.30
CA GLU A 137 3.62 1.43 1.01
C GLU A 137 3.34 -0.04 1.36
N ASN A 138 2.11 -0.38 1.75
CA ASN A 138 1.73 -1.77 1.99
C ASN A 138 1.72 -2.59 0.68
N ALA A 139 1.28 -1.99 -0.43
CA ALA A 139 1.35 -2.61 -1.75
C ALA A 139 2.80 -2.77 -2.25
N ALA A 140 3.68 -1.78 -1.99
CA ALA A 140 5.09 -1.82 -2.35
C ALA A 140 5.89 -2.89 -1.59
N ARG A 141 5.41 -3.34 -0.42
CA ARG A 141 5.98 -4.49 0.31
C ARG A 141 5.75 -5.86 -0.36
N ALA A 142 5.19 -5.88 -1.56
CA ALA A 142 5.26 -6.96 -2.54
C ALA A 142 4.74 -8.34 -2.08
N ASN A 143 3.75 -8.40 -1.17
CA ASN A 143 3.24 -9.69 -0.67
C ASN A 143 1.75 -9.73 -0.31
N LEU A 144 0.94 -8.73 -0.70
CA LEU A 144 -0.51 -8.79 -0.48
C LEU A 144 -1.17 -9.63 -1.58
N SER A 145 -1.83 -10.72 -1.17
CA SER A 145 -2.72 -11.50 -2.02
C SER A 145 -3.89 -10.68 -2.55
N PHE A 146 -4.52 -11.17 -3.62
CA PHE A 146 -5.73 -10.56 -4.16
C PHE A 146 -6.82 -10.35 -3.09
N ILE A 147 -6.99 -11.32 -2.18
CA ILE A 147 -8.03 -11.26 -1.15
C ILE A 147 -7.69 -10.28 -0.03
N GLU A 148 -6.42 -10.17 0.37
CA GLU A 148 -5.95 -9.13 1.29
C GLU A 148 -6.16 -7.73 0.71
N ARG A 149 -5.84 -7.53 -0.58
CA ARG A 149 -6.09 -6.26 -1.29
C ARG A 149 -7.58 -5.95 -1.38
N THR A 150 -8.41 -6.97 -1.60
CA THR A 150 -9.87 -6.83 -1.67
C THR A 150 -10.47 -6.40 -0.33
N LEU A 151 -10.06 -7.01 0.78
CA LEU A 151 -10.48 -6.59 2.12
C LEU A 151 -10.00 -5.18 2.46
N PHE A 152 -8.76 -4.85 2.07
CA PHE A 152 -8.22 -3.51 2.26
C PHE A 152 -9.04 -2.45 1.52
N ALA A 153 -9.36 -2.70 0.25
CA ALA A 153 -10.23 -1.84 -0.56
C ALA A 153 -11.60 -1.65 0.10
N ASP A 154 -12.22 -2.73 0.56
CA ASP A 154 -13.54 -2.69 1.20
C ASP A 154 -13.55 -1.90 2.51
N ARG A 155 -12.51 -2.04 3.33
CA ARG A 155 -12.34 -1.28 4.58
C ARG A 155 -12.15 0.22 4.34
N ILE A 156 -11.46 0.60 3.26
CA ILE A 156 -11.34 2.00 2.86
C ILE A 156 -12.72 2.56 2.48
N LEU A 157 -13.49 1.82 1.68
CA LEU A 157 -14.83 2.25 1.25
C LEU A 157 -15.81 2.35 2.43
N LYS A 158 -15.80 1.38 3.36
CA LYS A 158 -16.62 1.40 4.58
C LYS A 158 -16.33 2.59 5.50
N ARG A 159 -15.13 3.17 5.42
CA ARG A 159 -14.76 4.41 6.12
C ARG A 159 -15.20 5.69 5.39
N GLY A 160 -15.89 5.56 4.27
CA GLY A 160 -16.45 6.70 3.52
C GLY A 160 -15.50 7.29 2.47
N HIS A 161 -14.34 6.68 2.23
CA HIS A 161 -13.44 7.13 1.15
C HIS A 161 -13.97 6.77 -0.24
N THR A 162 -13.49 7.49 -1.24
CA THR A 162 -13.96 7.33 -2.62
C THR A 162 -13.35 6.11 -3.32
N PRO A 163 -14.00 5.57 -4.36
CA PRO A 163 -13.41 4.57 -5.24
C PRO A 163 -12.06 4.98 -5.83
N ASP A 164 -11.87 6.27 -6.13
CA ASP A 164 -10.63 6.80 -6.69
C ASP A 164 -9.49 6.76 -5.67
N THR A 165 -9.77 7.07 -4.40
CA THR A 165 -8.81 6.89 -3.30
C THR A 165 -8.33 5.44 -3.21
N VAL A 166 -9.25 4.47 -3.31
CA VAL A 166 -8.90 3.04 -3.27
C VAL A 166 -8.04 2.64 -4.45
N LYS A 167 -8.42 3.04 -5.66
CA LYS A 167 -7.67 2.74 -6.89
C LYS A 167 -6.25 3.32 -6.82
N SER A 168 -6.10 4.55 -6.35
CA SER A 168 -4.79 5.18 -6.15
C SER A 168 -3.96 4.51 -5.05
N ALA A 169 -4.58 4.13 -3.93
CA ALA A 169 -3.92 3.47 -2.81
C ALA A 169 -3.36 2.09 -3.19
N LEU A 170 -4.10 1.32 -3.98
CA LEU A 170 -3.74 -0.05 -4.37
C LEU A 170 -3.16 -0.18 -5.79
N ALA A 171 -2.97 0.95 -6.48
CA ALA A 171 -2.58 1.01 -7.90
C ALA A 171 -3.43 0.07 -8.78
N LEU A 172 -4.76 0.21 -8.68
CA LEU A 172 -5.73 -0.63 -9.40
C LEU A 172 -6.26 0.06 -10.66
N ASP A 173 -6.50 -0.75 -11.68
CA ASP A 173 -7.38 -0.39 -12.80
C ASP A 173 -8.85 -0.64 -12.46
N ASP A 174 -9.76 -0.04 -13.25
CA ASP A 174 -11.21 -0.14 -13.03
C ASP A 174 -11.75 -1.57 -13.11
N THR A 175 -11.14 -2.42 -13.94
CA THR A 175 -11.56 -3.83 -14.10
C THR A 175 -11.24 -4.62 -12.84
N THR A 176 -10.03 -4.46 -12.31
CA THR A 176 -9.61 -5.14 -11.08
C THR A 176 -10.40 -4.64 -9.89
N PHE A 177 -10.61 -3.32 -9.78
CA PHE A 177 -11.45 -2.75 -8.73
C PHE A 177 -12.89 -3.27 -8.77
N SER A 178 -13.50 -3.35 -9.95
CA SER A 178 -14.86 -3.88 -10.12
C SER A 178 -14.98 -5.34 -9.67
N LYS A 179 -13.96 -6.16 -9.94
CA LYS A 179 -13.90 -7.56 -9.48
C LYS A 179 -13.77 -7.66 -7.97
N MET A 180 -12.92 -6.83 -7.35
CA MET A 180 -12.80 -6.77 -5.89
C MET A 180 -14.14 -6.40 -5.23
N ARG A 181 -14.86 -5.41 -5.79
CA ARG A 181 -16.21 -5.03 -5.34
C ARG A 181 -17.21 -6.17 -5.46
N SER A 182 -17.16 -6.93 -6.56
CA SER A 182 -18.00 -8.11 -6.72
C SER A 182 -17.76 -9.14 -5.61
N VAL A 183 -16.50 -9.36 -5.21
CA VAL A 183 -16.18 -10.29 -4.13
C VAL A 183 -16.76 -9.83 -2.80
N THR A 184 -16.50 -8.59 -2.37
CA THR A 184 -16.98 -8.12 -1.05
C THR A 184 -18.48 -7.87 -0.98
N SER A 185 -19.14 -7.69 -2.13
CA SER A 185 -20.61 -7.58 -2.18
C SER A 185 -21.31 -8.93 -2.07
N ASN A 186 -20.65 -10.04 -2.42
CA ASN A 186 -21.25 -11.37 -2.44
C ASN A 186 -20.74 -12.29 -1.32
N ILE A 187 -19.58 -12.01 -0.75
CA ILE A 187 -18.94 -12.85 0.27
C ILE A 187 -18.74 -12.04 1.56
N PRO A 188 -19.35 -12.44 2.69
CA PRO A 188 -19.17 -11.76 3.97
C PRO A 188 -17.71 -11.76 4.44
N GLU A 189 -17.27 -10.67 5.07
CA GLU A 189 -15.91 -10.51 5.61
C GLU A 189 -15.48 -11.68 6.53
N PRO A 190 -16.30 -12.23 7.44
CA PRO A 190 -15.90 -13.36 8.28
C PRO A 190 -15.49 -14.60 7.48
N VAL A 191 -16.13 -14.85 6.34
CA VAL A 191 -15.80 -15.98 5.45
C VAL A 191 -14.46 -15.73 4.77
N ILE A 192 -14.25 -14.50 4.27
CA ILE A 192 -13.00 -14.10 3.64
C ILE A 192 -11.83 -14.22 4.62
N VAL A 193 -12.01 -13.76 5.86
CA VAL A 193 -11.00 -13.84 6.92
C VAL A 193 -10.71 -15.30 7.30
N ALA A 194 -11.73 -16.17 7.35
CA ALA A 194 -11.54 -17.59 7.63
C ALA A 194 -10.74 -18.33 6.54
N ILE A 195 -10.86 -17.92 5.28
CA ILE A 195 -10.05 -18.44 4.16
C ILE A 195 -8.57 -18.01 4.30
N GLY A 196 -8.31 -16.85 4.89
CA GLY A 196 -6.97 -16.30 5.06
C GLY A 196 -6.37 -15.78 3.75
N ALA A 197 -5.05 -15.56 3.74
CA ALA A 197 -4.36 -14.87 2.64
C ALA A 197 -4.36 -15.62 1.30
N ALA A 198 -4.58 -16.94 1.26
CA ALA A 198 -4.67 -17.73 0.02
C ALA A 198 -3.58 -17.39 -1.03
N LYS A 199 -2.31 -17.18 -0.61
CA LYS A 199 -1.21 -16.66 -1.43
C LYS A 199 -0.94 -17.46 -2.73
N THR A 200 -1.28 -18.75 -2.75
CA THR A 200 -0.99 -19.69 -3.84
C THR A 200 -2.17 -20.04 -4.74
N VAL A 201 -3.40 -19.65 -4.36
CA VAL A 201 -4.64 -20.08 -5.05
C VAL A 201 -5.48 -18.85 -5.40
N GLY A 202 -5.87 -18.73 -6.66
CA GLY A 202 -6.71 -17.64 -7.16
C GLY A 202 -6.12 -16.95 -8.39
N ARG A 203 -6.75 -15.82 -8.77
CA ARG A 203 -6.67 -15.20 -10.09
C ARG A 203 -5.24 -14.93 -10.58
N ASP A 204 -4.29 -14.57 -9.73
CA ASP A 204 -2.88 -14.33 -10.15
C ASP A 204 -2.17 -15.57 -10.74
N ARG A 205 -2.79 -16.76 -10.71
CA ARG A 205 -2.32 -18.00 -11.37
C ARG A 205 -3.36 -18.68 -12.26
N TRP A 206 -4.47 -18.04 -12.64
CA TRP A 206 -5.58 -18.64 -13.41
C TRP A 206 -5.66 -18.19 -14.89
N TRP A 207 -4.53 -17.81 -15.48
CA TRP A 207 -4.40 -17.54 -16.91
C TRP A 207 -3.17 -18.23 -17.47
#